data_AF-A0A2H0G0U1-F1
#
_entry.id   AF-A0A2H0G0U1-F1
#
_cell.length_a   1.000
_cell.length_b   1.000
_cell.length_c   1.000
_cell.angle_alpha   90.00
_cell.angle_beta   90.00
_cell.angle_gamma   90.00
#
_symmetry.space_group_name_H-M   'P 1'
#
loop_
_entity.id
_entity.type
_entity.pdbx_description
1 polymer ?
#
loop_
_entity_poly.entity_id
_entity_poly.type
_entity_poly.pdbx_seq_one_letter_code
_entity_poly.pdbx_strand_id
1 'polypeptide(L)'
;MHAGTLKFASLFSGCGGFDLGFINQGFQPIGAYDCNQDAVDNFKANINDDIFNVDLTNGVPNERILSKIDALIAGPPCQGFSTAGKRRVDDERNHLLTLTGHLAKR
;
A
#
# COMPACT_ATOMS: atom_id res chain seq x y z
N MET A 1 29.04 1.13 6.98
CA MET A 1 27.97 1.51 7.92
C MET A 1 26.81 1.99 7.06
N HIS A 2 25.72 1.23 6.94
CA HIS A 2 24.51 1.84 6.38
C HIS A 2 23.94 2.77 7.45
N ALA A 3 23.68 4.02 7.05
CA ALA A 3 22.93 5.00 7.80
C ALA A 3 21.54 4.44 8.20
N GLY A 4 20.86 5.07 9.16
CA GLY A 4 19.70 4.54 9.90
C GLY A 4 18.66 3.74 9.10
N THR A 5 17.95 2.85 9.79
CA THR A 5 16.88 1.99 9.24
C THR A 5 15.90 2.78 8.38
N LEU A 6 15.80 2.41 7.09
CA LEU A 6 14.87 3.03 6.14
C LEU A 6 13.43 2.67 6.50
N LYS A 7 12.53 3.64 6.40
CA LYS A 7 11.11 3.52 6.74
C LYS A 7 10.27 3.40 5.49
N PHE A 8 9.19 2.61 5.56
CA PHE A 8 8.25 2.49 4.46
C PHE A 8 6.80 2.44 4.93
N ALA A 9 5.90 2.85 4.03
CA ALA A 9 4.46 2.61 4.15
C ALA A 9 3.96 1.86 2.91
N SER A 10 2.91 1.07 3.07
CA SER A 10 2.28 0.32 1.98
C SER A 10 0.82 0.67 1.82
N LEU A 11 0.40 0.99 0.59
CA LEU A 11 -0.99 1.24 0.22
C LEU A 11 -1.50 0.09 -0.64
N PHE A 12 -2.76 -0.32 -0.43
CA PHE A 12 -3.32 -1.49 -1.11
C PHE A 12 -2.46 -2.74 -0.81
N SER A 13 -2.12 -2.92 0.47
CA SER A 13 -1.11 -3.86 0.94
C SER A 13 -1.50 -5.32 0.70
N GLY A 14 -2.80 -5.60 0.52
CA GLY A 14 -3.33 -6.96 0.42
C GLY A 14 -2.91 -7.80 1.61
N CYS A 15 -2.52 -9.05 1.34
CA CYS A 15 -1.97 -9.95 2.35
C CYS A 15 -0.50 -9.66 2.74
N GLY A 16 0.09 -8.56 2.24
CA GLY A 16 1.42 -8.08 2.66
C GLY A 16 2.62 -8.76 2.03
N GLY A 17 2.47 -9.34 0.83
CA GLY A 17 3.59 -9.99 0.14
C GLY A 17 4.79 -9.06 -0.11
N PHE A 18 4.55 -7.80 -0.47
CA PHE A 18 5.63 -6.81 -0.61
C PHE A 18 6.19 -6.37 0.75
N ASP A 19 5.31 -6.13 1.73
CA ASP A 19 5.68 -5.75 3.09
C ASP A 19 6.66 -6.73 3.71
N LEU A 20 6.34 -8.03 3.64
CA LEU A 20 7.22 -9.10 4.12
C LEU A 20 8.60 -9.05 3.46
N GLY A 21 8.65 -8.78 2.15
CA GLY A 21 9.90 -8.61 1.42
C GLY A 21 10.75 -7.45 1.95
N PHE A 22 10.15 -6.28 2.17
CA PHE A 22 10.84 -5.09 2.68
C PHE A 22 11.29 -5.28 4.13
N ILE A 23 10.44 -5.85 4.99
CA ILE A 23 10.78 -6.21 6.37
C ILE A 23 11.98 -7.16 6.39
N ASN A 24 12.01 -8.18 5.51
CA ASN A 24 13.12 -9.12 5.39
C ASN A 24 14.42 -8.46 4.90
N GLN A 25 14.36 -7.31 4.24
CA GLN A 25 15.52 -6.50 3.86
C GLN A 25 15.91 -5.46 4.94
N GLY A 26 15.25 -5.49 6.09
CA GLY A 26 15.54 -4.61 7.22
C GLY A 26 14.91 -3.22 7.14
N PHE A 27 13.91 -3.02 6.27
CA PHE A 27 13.12 -1.79 6.29
C PHE A 27 12.12 -1.81 7.45
N GLN A 28 11.87 -0.65 8.05
CA GLN A 28 10.91 -0.48 9.13
C GLN A 28 9.53 -0.10 8.57
N PRO A 29 8.49 -0.93 8.73
CA PRO A 29 7.13 -0.54 8.38
C PRO A 29 6.65 0.55 9.34
N ILE A 30 5.94 1.55 8.81
CA ILE A 30 5.26 2.57 9.63
C ILE A 30 3.73 2.54 9.45
N GLY A 31 3.23 1.70 8.55
CA GLY A 31 1.80 1.46 8.34
C GLY A 31 1.50 0.80 7.00
N ALA A 32 0.63 -0.20 7.03
CA ALA A 32 0.02 -0.85 5.88
C ALA A 32 -1.49 -0.50 5.81
N TYR A 33 -2.05 -0.41 4.60
CA TYR A 33 -3.43 0.01 4.40
C TYR A 33 -4.11 -0.85 3.34
N ASP A 34 -5.22 -1.49 3.72
CA ASP A 34 -6.08 -2.24 2.79
C ASP A 34 -7.53 -2.20 3.28
N CYS A 35 -8.50 -2.29 2.38
CA CYS A 35 -9.93 -2.27 2.73
C CYS A 35 -10.53 -3.68 2.81
N ASN A 36 -9.83 -4.70 2.34
CA ASN A 36 -10.30 -6.08 2.36
C ASN A 36 -10.01 -6.72 3.73
N GLN A 37 -11.05 -7.01 4.49
CA GLN A 37 -10.92 -7.61 5.83
C GLN A 37 -10.18 -8.95 5.82
N ASP A 38 -10.42 -9.82 4.83
CA ASP A 38 -9.72 -11.11 4.73
C ASP A 38 -8.21 -10.92 4.51
N ALA A 39 -7.85 -9.90 3.73
CA ALA A 39 -6.45 -9.56 3.47
C ALA A 39 -5.79 -8.98 4.74
N VAL A 40 -6.50 -8.11 5.46
CA VAL A 40 -6.06 -7.54 6.75
C VAL A 40 -5.85 -8.64 7.80
N ASP A 41 -6.80 -9.57 7.93
CA ASP A 41 -6.70 -10.67 8.89
C ASP A 41 -5.54 -11.60 8.54
N ASN A 42 -5.33 -11.87 7.24
CA ASN A 42 -4.18 -12.65 6.78
C ASN A 42 -2.86 -11.94 7.09
N PHE A 43 -2.76 -10.64 6.84
CA PHE A 43 -1.58 -9.83 7.14
C PHE A 43 -1.26 -9.90 8.64
N LYS A 44 -2.26 -9.69 9.51
CA LYS A 44 -2.08 -9.77 10.98
C LYS A 44 -1.60 -11.12 11.46
N ALA A 45 -2.15 -12.19 10.88
CA ALA A 45 -1.78 -13.55 11.26
C ALA A 45 -0.34 -13.94 10.85
N ASN A 46 0.23 -13.31 9.81
CA ASN A 46 1.48 -13.77 9.20
C ASN A 46 2.63 -12.75 9.22
N ILE A 47 2.35 -11.47 9.42
CA ILE A 47 3.33 -10.38 9.34
C ILE A 47 3.39 -9.64 10.67
N ASN A 48 2.39 -8.80 10.98
CA ASN A 48 2.22 -8.08 12.25
C ASN A 48 0.88 -7.30 12.28
N ASP A 49 0.61 -6.62 13.40
CA ASP A 49 -0.60 -5.81 13.59
C ASP A 49 -0.55 -4.40 12.95
N ASP A 50 0.52 -4.04 12.24
CA ASP A 50 0.72 -2.69 11.67
C ASP A 50 -0.04 -2.46 10.36
N ILE A 51 -1.28 -2.98 10.26
CA ILE A 51 -2.17 -2.81 9.12
C ILE A 51 -3.52 -2.20 9.54
N PHE A 52 -3.97 -1.21 8.77
CA PHE A 52 -5.22 -0.51 8.96
C PHE A 52 -6.25 -0.98 7.92
N ASN A 53 -7.42 -1.44 8.40
CA ASN A 53 -8.56 -1.71 7.53
C ASN A 53 -9.21 -0.38 7.11
N VAL A 54 -8.87 0.11 5.92
CA VAL A 54 -9.33 1.42 5.42
C VAL A 54 -9.53 1.41 3.91
N ASP A 55 -10.64 2.02 3.48
CA ASP A 55 -10.87 2.40 2.09
C ASP A 55 -10.11 3.70 1.73
N LEU A 56 -9.20 3.58 0.76
CA LEU A 56 -8.34 4.67 0.27
C LEU A 56 -8.97 5.49 -0.88
N THR A 57 -10.23 5.21 -1.27
CA THR A 57 -10.97 5.94 -2.32
C THR A 57 -10.97 7.45 -2.10
N ASN A 58 -10.99 7.90 -0.84
CA ASN A 58 -11.00 9.32 -0.49
C ASN A 58 -9.64 9.83 0.02
N GLY A 59 -8.55 9.08 -0.24
CA GLY A 59 -7.21 9.43 0.19
C GLY A 59 -6.69 8.61 1.38
N VAL A 60 -5.46 8.89 1.79
CA VAL A 60 -4.79 8.21 2.90
C VAL A 60 -5.14 8.90 4.22
N PRO A 61 -5.68 8.19 5.22
CA PRO A 61 -5.89 8.75 6.55
C PRO A 61 -4.57 9.22 7.14
N ASN A 62 -4.54 10.45 7.64
CA ASN A 62 -3.33 11.05 8.20
C ASN A 62 -2.14 10.99 7.21
N GLU A 63 -2.36 11.42 5.97
CA GLU A 63 -1.35 11.47 4.87
C GLU A 63 0.01 12.06 5.30
N ARG A 64 0.07 12.91 6.33
CA ARG A 64 1.32 13.41 6.92
C ARG A 64 2.27 12.31 7.38
N ILE A 65 1.78 11.10 7.64
CA ILE A 65 2.63 9.95 7.96
C ILE A 65 3.57 9.61 6.80
N LEU A 66 3.15 9.86 5.55
CA LEU A 66 3.95 9.62 4.36
C LEU A 66 5.15 10.58 4.25
N SER A 67 5.17 11.70 4.98
CA SER A 67 6.37 12.56 5.01
C SER A 67 7.49 12.00 5.89
N LYS A 68 7.30 10.82 6.50
CA LYS A 68 8.26 10.16 7.39
C LYS A 68 8.84 8.87 6.79
N ILE A 69 8.50 8.55 5.54
CA ILE A 69 8.96 7.35 4.84
C ILE A 69 10.09 7.69 3.87
N ASP A 70 10.96 6.71 3.67
CA ASP A 70 11.97 6.71 2.62
C ASP A 70 11.46 5.97 1.36
N ALA A 71 10.46 5.10 1.52
CA ALA A 71 9.84 4.36 0.43
C ALA A 71 8.31 4.27 0.58
N LEU A 72 7.60 4.43 -0.54
CA LEU A 72 6.18 4.14 -0.66
C LEU A 72 5.99 2.88 -1.52
N ILE A 73 5.35 1.86 -0.96
CA ILE A 73 4.90 0.68 -1.71
C ILE A 73 3.42 0.87 -2.01
N ALA A 74 3.00 0.61 -3.24
CA ALA A 74 1.59 0.69 -3.58
C ALA A 74 1.21 -0.25 -4.72
N GLY A 75 0.24 -1.12 -4.47
CA GLY A 75 -0.35 -2.03 -5.46
C GLY A 75 -1.80 -1.67 -5.79
N PRO A 76 -2.09 -0.48 -6.36
CA PRO A 76 -3.46 -0.04 -6.60
C PRO A 76 -4.20 -1.01 -7.54
N PRO A 77 -5.54 -1.12 -7.42
CA PRO A 77 -6.34 -1.98 -8.28
C PRO A 77 -6.13 -1.65 -9.75
N CYS A 78 -5.76 -2.66 -10.55
CA CYS A 78 -5.42 -2.50 -11.97
C CYS A 78 -6.48 -3.07 -12.93
N GLN A 79 -7.68 -3.44 -12.42
CA GLN A 79 -8.69 -4.15 -13.20
C GLN A 79 -9.15 -3.40 -14.46
N GLY A 80 -9.18 -2.07 -14.42
CA GLY A 80 -9.53 -1.24 -15.59
C GLY A 80 -8.50 -1.29 -16.72
N PHE A 81 -7.24 -1.62 -16.41
CA PHE A 81 -6.13 -1.66 -17.37
C PHE A 81 -5.77 -3.08 -17.84
N SER A 82 -6.14 -4.10 -17.07
CA SER A 82 -5.81 -5.50 -17.33
C SER A 82 -6.41 -6.03 -18.63
N THR A 83 -5.58 -6.74 -19.42
CA THR A 83 -5.99 -7.48 -20.63
C THR A 83 -6.72 -8.78 -20.31
N ALA A 84 -6.51 -9.34 -19.11
CA ALA A 84 -7.21 -10.54 -18.65
C ALA A 84 -8.62 -10.22 -18.11
N GLY A 85 -8.90 -8.95 -17.80
CA GLY A 85 -10.21 -8.46 -17.38
C GLY A 85 -11.03 -7.88 -18.54
N LYS A 86 -12.14 -7.21 -18.21
CA LYS A 86 -13.01 -6.53 -19.19
C LYS A 86 -12.41 -5.25 -19.78
N ARG A 87 -11.22 -4.85 -19.32
CA ARG A 87 -10.51 -3.62 -19.71
C ARG A 87 -11.43 -2.39 -19.74
N ARG A 88 -11.96 -2.05 -18.57
CA ARG A 88 -12.89 -0.94 -18.37
C ARG A 88 -12.13 0.34 -18.08
N VAL A 89 -11.97 1.17 -19.11
CA VAL A 89 -11.32 2.48 -18.98
C VAL A 89 -12.10 3.41 -18.03
N ASP A 90 -13.41 3.21 -17.96
CA ASP A 90 -14.37 3.90 -17.10
C ASP A 90 -14.45 3.34 -15.66
N ASP A 91 -13.59 2.38 -15.29
CA ASP A 91 -13.58 1.83 -13.94
C ASP A 91 -13.26 2.91 -12.91
N GLU A 92 -14.19 3.16 -11.99
CA GLU A 92 -14.05 4.20 -10.97
C GLU A 92 -12.75 4.04 -10.18
N ARG A 93 -12.25 2.81 -9.99
CA ARG A 93 -11.03 2.53 -9.22
C ARG A 93 -9.75 2.97 -9.93
N ASN A 94 -9.79 3.29 -11.23
CA ASN A 94 -8.62 3.75 -11.97
C ASN A 94 -8.01 5.03 -11.39
N HIS A 95 -8.81 5.85 -10.68
CA HIS A 95 -8.29 7.03 -9.99
C HIS A 95 -7.32 6.67 -8.85
N LEU A 96 -7.41 5.49 -8.24
CA LEU A 96 -6.53 5.06 -7.15
C LEU A 96 -5.08 4.89 -7.62
N LEU A 97 -4.87 4.43 -8.86
CA LEU A 97 -3.55 4.41 -9.49
C LEU A 97 -2.98 5.83 -9.61
N THR A 98 -3.82 6.78 -10.02
CA THR A 98 -3.42 8.18 -10.17
C THR A 98 -3.15 8.83 -8.82
N LEU A 99 -3.95 8.52 -7.79
CA LEU A 99 -3.74 8.95 -6.41
C LEU A 99 -2.35 8.52 -5.92
N THR A 100 -1.99 7.23 -6.07
CA THR A 100 -0.65 6.73 -5.75
C THR A 100 0.46 7.53 -6.42
N GLY A 101 0.32 7.81 -7.72
CA GLY A 101 1.30 8.60 -8.46
C GLY A 101 1.45 10.04 -7.95
N HIS A 102 0.40 10.64 -7.40
CA HIS A 102 0.47 11.95 -6.75
C HIS A 102 1.14 11.89 -5.38
N LEU A 103 0.89 10.84 -4.61
CA LEU A 103 1.49 10.62 -3.29
C LEU A 103 3.00 10.40 -3.39
N ALA A 104 3.46 9.65 -4.40
CA ALA A 104 4.87 9.33 -4.60
C ALA A 104 5.73 10.51 -5.10
N LYS A 105 5.12 11.61 -5.57
CA LYS A 105 5.84 12.80 -6.06
C LYS A 105 6.27 13.77 -4.95
N ARG A 106 5.87 13.50 -3.71
CA ARG A 106 6.15 14.35 -2.56
C ARG A 106 7.47 13.95 -1.92
#